data_AF-A0A842YI70-F1
#
_entry.id   AF-A0A842YI70-F1
#
_cell.length_a   1.000
_cell.length_b   1.000
_cell.length_c   1.000
_cell.angle_alpha   90.00
_cell.angle_beta   90.00
_cell.angle_gamma   90.00
#
_symmetry.space_group_name_H-M   'P 1'
#
loop_
_entity.id
_entity.type
_entity.pdbx_description
1 polymer ?
#
loop_
_entity_poly.entity_id
_entity_poly.type
_entity_poly.pdbx_seq_one_letter_code
_entity_poly.pdbx_strand_id
1 'polypeptide(L)' 'MKHPSIPIPAKLLSRPNRFLGIADLNGVKTQCFIPNPGRMHELMVPGTNVYLIHRPGDHRK' A
#
# COMPACT_ATOMS: atom_id res chain seq x y z
N MET A 1 -17.22 6.61 -5.47
CA MET A 1 -16.35 5.48 -5.87
C MET A 1 -16.40 4.43 -4.75
N LYS A 2 -16.85 3.19 -5.02
CA LYS A 2 -16.97 2.14 -3.99
C LYS A 2 -15.70 1.30 -3.95
N HIS A 3 -15.08 1.18 -2.79
CA HIS A 3 -13.97 0.25 -2.57
C HIS A 3 -14.53 -1.14 -2.20
N PRO A 4 -13.88 -2.24 -2.62
CA PRO A 4 -14.37 -3.61 -2.40
C PRO A 4 -14.30 -4.06 -0.94
N SER A 5 -13.54 -3.34 -0.10
CA SER A 5 -13.46 -3.53 1.34
C SER A 5 -13.35 -2.18 2.03
N ILE A 6 -13.53 -2.16 3.34
CA ILE A 6 -13.22 -1.00 4.18
C ILE A 6 -11.71 -0.71 4.05
N PRO A 7 -11.31 0.54 3.75
CA PRO A 7 -9.89 0.91 3.75
C PRO A 7 -9.31 0.82 5.16
N ILE A 8 -8.16 0.16 5.28
CA ILE A 8 -7.49 -0.07 6.55
C ILE A 8 -6.29 0.88 6.65
N PRO A 9 -6.19 1.73 7.69
CA PRO A 9 -5.06 2.64 7.85
C PRO A 9 -3.77 1.87 8.14
N ALA A 10 -2.67 2.36 7.59
CA ALA A 10 -1.32 1.83 7.79
C ALA A 10 -0.28 2.96 7.63
N LYS A 11 0.97 2.70 7.97
CA LYS A 11 2.09 3.62 7.69
C LYS A 11 2.99 3.08 6.60
N LEU A 12 3.33 3.89 5.60
CA LEU A 12 4.29 3.50 4.59
C LEU A 12 5.69 3.40 5.22
N LEU A 13 6.38 2.29 5.02
CA LEU A 13 7.76 2.10 5.47
C LEU A 13 8.76 2.31 4.33
N SER A 14 8.46 1.76 3.15
CA SER A 14 9.30 1.94 1.97
C SER A 14 8.53 1.63 0.68
N ARG A 15 9.06 2.08 -0.45
CA ARG A 15 8.59 1.75 -1.80
C ARG A 15 9.78 1.21 -2.61
N PRO A 16 10.10 -0.09 -2.51
CA PRO A 16 11.29 -0.65 -3.17
C PRO A 16 11.28 -0.50 -4.69
N ASN A 17 10.09 -0.48 -5.31
CA ASN A 17 9.94 -0.22 -6.73
C ASN A 17 8.58 0.44 -7.02
N ARG A 18 8.32 0.76 -8.29
CA ARG A 18 7.11 1.51 -8.67
C ARG A 18 5.78 0.81 -8.35
N PHE A 19 5.80 -0.50 -8.09
CA PHE A 19 4.62 -1.32 -7.86
C PHE A 19 4.55 -1.96 -6.46
N LEU A 20 5.65 -1.99 -5.70
CA LEU A 20 5.73 -2.61 -4.38
C LEU A 20 5.89 -1.54 -3.31
N GLY A 21 4.99 -1.57 -2.32
CA GLY A 21 5.13 -0.85 -1.06
C GLY A 21 5.30 -1.84 0.09
N ILE A 22 6.01 -1.41 1.12
CA ILE A 22 6.04 -2.06 2.43
C ILE A 22 5.36 -1.11 3.40
N ALA A 23 4.32 -1.58 4.09
CA ALA A 23 3.59 -0.80 5.08
C ALA A 23 3.62 -1.49 6.45
N ASP A 24 3.57 -0.69 7.51
CA ASP A 24 3.28 -1.15 8.86
C ASP A 24 1.76 -1.16 9.06
N LEU A 25 1.21 -2.36 9.18
CA LEU A 25 -0.18 -2.61 9.50
C LEU A 25 -0.24 -3.22 10.90
N ASN A 26 -0.57 -2.39 11.90
CA ASN A 26 -0.72 -2.81 13.30
C ASN A 26 0.53 -3.55 13.85
N GLY A 27 1.73 -3.09 13.53
CA GLY A 27 3.00 -3.70 13.94
C GLY A 27 3.51 -4.78 12.99
N VAL A 28 2.76 -5.14 11.96
CA VAL A 28 3.13 -6.16 10.98
C VAL A 28 3.59 -5.50 9.68
N LYS A 29 4.79 -5.88 9.20
CA LYS A 29 5.27 -5.47 7.88
C LYS A 29 4.48 -6.20 6.80
N THR A 30 3.68 -5.47 6.04
CA THR A 30 2.83 -6.00 4.98
C THR A 30 3.29 -5.46 3.62
N GLN A 31 3.42 -6.35 2.65
CA GLN A 31 3.65 -5.98 1.25
C GLN A 31 2.32 -5.52 0.63
N CYS A 32 2.35 -4.44 -0.15
CA CYS A 32 1.17 -3.94 -0.84
C CYS A 32 1.50 -3.54 -2.29
N PHE A 33 0.53 -3.77 -3.17
CA PHE A 33 0.63 -3.34 -4.56
C PHE A 33 0.25 -1.86 -4.69
N ILE A 34 1.07 -1.10 -5.40
CA ILE A 34 0.87 0.31 -5.68
C ILE A 34 0.40 0.46 -7.14
N PRO A 35 -0.90 0.75 -7.38
CA PRO A 35 -1.47 0.84 -8.73
C PRO A 35 -1.16 2.17 -9.42
N ASN A 36 0.01 2.76 -9.17
CA ASN A 36 0.44 4.01 -9.78
C ASN A 36 1.95 3.94 -10.13
N PRO A 37 2.31 3.86 -11.43
CA PRO A 37 3.71 3.78 -11.84
C PRO A 37 4.46 5.12 -11.71
N GLY A 38 3.77 6.21 -11.42
CA GLY A 38 4.32 7.54 -11.24
C GLY A 38 5.32 7.64 -10.08
N ARG A 39 6.12 8.71 -10.11
CA ARG A 39 7.25 8.92 -9.21
C ARG A 39 6.83 9.10 -7.75
N MET A 40 5.75 9.84 -7.48
CA MET A 40 5.15 10.01 -6.14
C MET A 40 6.16 10.36 -5.02
N HIS A 41 7.22 11.11 -5.34
CA HIS A 41 8.30 11.43 -4.40
C HIS A 41 7.83 12.22 -3.18
N GLU A 42 6.79 13.04 -3.32
CA GLU A 42 6.22 13.85 -2.25
C GLU A 42 5.16 13.12 -1.43
N LEU A 43 4.53 12.09 -2.01
CA LEU A 43 3.38 11.40 -1.41
C LEU A 43 3.78 10.07 -0.75
N MET A 44 4.73 9.34 -1.33
CA MET A 44 5.15 8.02 -0.87
C MET A 44 6.50 8.06 -0.17
N VAL A 45 6.61 8.97 0.81
CA VAL A 45 7.74 9.03 1.73
C VAL A 45 7.51 8.11 2.94
N PRO A 46 8.56 7.49 3.51
CA PRO A 46 8.43 6.72 4.75
C PRO A 46 7.77 7.52 5.88
N GLY A 47 6.88 6.88 6.62
CA GLY A 47 6.10 7.47 7.71
C GLY A 47 4.73 8.02 7.28
N THR A 48 4.47 8.19 5.99
CA THR A 48 3.17 8.69 5.50
C THR A 48 2.03 7.72 5.83
N ASN A 49 0.91 8.27 6.28
CA ASN A 49 -0.32 7.51 6.46
C ASN A 49 -0.88 7.09 5.10
N VAL A 50 -1.13 5.80 4.95
CA VAL A 50 -1.71 5.19 3.74
C VAL A 50 -2.94 4.37 4.10
N TYR A 51 -3.77 4.09 3.12
CA TYR A 51 -4.90 3.18 3.26
C TYR A 51 -4.72 1.97 2.37
N LEU A 52 -4.80 0.79 2.96
CA LEU A 52 -4.76 -0.49 2.26
C LEU A 52 -6.19 -0.99 2.03
N ILE A 53 -6.39 -1.65 0.90
CA ILE A 53 -7.66 -2.30 0.56
C ILE A 53 -7.35 -3.76 0.31
N HIS A 54 -8.07 -4.64 1.00
CA HIS A 54 -7.95 -6.07 0.77
C HIS A 54 -8.62 -6.42 -0.56
N ARG A 55 -7.84 -7.02 -1.48
CA ARG A 55 -8.33 -7.50 -2.77
C ARG A 55 -7.87 -8.95 -2.96
N PRO A 56 -8.72 -9.94 -2.65
CA PRO A 56 -8.42 -11.32 -2.98
C PRO A 56 -8.40 -11.51 -4.51
N GLY A 57 -7.61 -12.47 -4.97
CA GLY A 57 -7.64 -12.94 -6.36
C GLY A 57 -6.81 -14.21 -6.47
N ASP A 58 -7.35 -15.22 -7.15
CA ASP A 58 -6.80 -16.58 -7.13
C ASP A 58 -5.35 -16.69 -7.68
N HIS A 59 -4.94 -15.72 -8.49
CA HIS A 59 -3.59 -15.62 -9.06
C HIS A 59 -2.81 -14.38 -8.59
N ARG A 60 -3.34 -13.66 -7.59
CA ARG A 60 -2.73 -12.43 -7.09
C ARG A 60 -1.70 -12.78 -6.02
N LYS A 61 -0.44 -12.41 -6.26
CA LYS A 61 0.62 -12.44 -5.24
C LYS A 61 0.46 -11.30 -4.24
#